data_AF-A0A1Q3NAD7-F1
#
_entry.id   AF-A0A1Q3NAD7-F1
#
_cell.length_a   1.000
_cell.length_b   1.000
_cell.length_c   1.000
_cell.angle_alpha   90.00
_cell.angle_beta   90.00
_cell.angle_gamma   90.00
#
_symmetry.space_group_name_H-M   'P 1'
#
loop_
_entity.id
_entity.type
_entity.pdbx_description
1 polymer ?
#
loop_
_entity_poly.entity_id
_entity_poly.type
_entity_poly.pdbx_seq_one_letter_code
_entity_poly.pdbx_strand_id
1 'polypeptide(L)'
;MVKKNHKVKFLNNTKSKVAMSSRRFLFNYVGNTNIWNDGFHVDYMSGGGSGILLKYKSKYFILTAYHVIKEIIENPLQNTSPFWIRSKEKIVESMNDFLMPKKVWFIGELIPEIKGWQDYTDVVFIELFNPQEDFEPDNYVDITQKGECTEILSSKKIFEGQFLAASGYPLEANLFEFDVVPEGFSHATNLQRHHAIGVCFFDEYGHPYIDYEKCADIFKGKNYDHNGMSGGAIYNFEANSKARLVGMVLSGNNKIIRFIPISKILSQIRNYDKASFIVLDYEEAVLKGYLERSGVYCVETMQTCLDKMLSLNGDYDSYKDWLKNRKLKKSTFSVEKGVA
;
A
#
# COMPACT_ATOMS: atom_id res chain seq x y z
N MET A 1 7.24 -9.87 52.96
CA MET A 1 7.68 -9.27 51.69
C MET A 1 6.55 -9.35 50.68
N VAL A 2 5.83 -8.25 50.46
CA VAL A 2 4.78 -8.18 49.43
C VAL A 2 5.49 -7.91 48.09
N LYS A 3 5.53 -8.89 47.19
CA LYS A 3 5.92 -8.66 45.79
C LYS A 3 4.89 -7.69 45.18
N LYS A 4 5.22 -6.41 45.10
CA LYS A 4 4.45 -5.45 44.29
C LYS A 4 4.57 -5.89 42.83
N ASN A 5 3.55 -6.58 42.32
CA ASN A 5 3.37 -6.77 40.88
C ASN A 5 3.17 -5.38 40.25
N HIS A 6 4.24 -4.78 39.74
CA HIS A 6 4.14 -3.62 38.85
C HIS A 6 3.56 -4.09 37.53
N LYS A 7 2.22 -4.17 37.44
CA LYS A 7 1.54 -4.25 36.14
C LYS A 7 1.83 -2.95 35.41
N VAL A 8 2.78 -2.99 34.47
CA VAL A 8 3.04 -1.88 33.53
C VAL A 8 1.72 -1.58 32.82
N LYS A 9 1.16 -0.40 33.06
CA LYS A 9 -0.07 0.05 32.40
C LYS A 9 0.34 0.72 31.09
N PHE A 10 0.35 -0.04 30.00
CA PHE A 10 0.54 0.51 28.67
C PHE A 10 -0.64 1.42 28.33
N LEU A 11 -0.38 2.61 27.78
CA LEU A 11 -1.42 3.37 27.12
C LEU A 11 -1.94 2.53 25.95
N ASN A 12 -3.25 2.52 25.73
CA ASN A 12 -3.82 1.79 24.59
C ASN A 12 -3.54 2.54 23.28
N ASN A 13 -2.28 2.53 22.84
CA ASN A 13 -1.80 3.21 21.64
C ASN A 13 -2.34 2.57 20.35
N THR A 14 -2.98 1.39 20.43
CA THR A 14 -3.59 0.70 19.28
C THR A 14 -4.72 1.50 18.62
N LYS A 15 -5.37 2.41 19.36
CA LYS A 15 -6.44 3.28 18.85
C LYS A 15 -5.95 4.64 18.36
N SER A 16 -4.65 4.91 18.40
CA SER A 16 -4.08 6.18 17.93
C SER A 16 -4.23 6.30 16.41
N LYS A 17 -4.22 7.54 15.87
CA LYS A 17 -4.25 7.78 14.42
C LYS A 17 -3.16 7.01 13.68
N VAL A 18 -1.95 6.95 14.23
CA VAL A 18 -0.80 6.22 13.66
C VAL A 18 -1.05 4.70 13.66
N ALA A 19 -1.49 4.13 14.79
CA ALA A 19 -1.79 2.70 14.83
C ALA A 19 -2.96 2.35 13.89
N MET A 20 -3.91 3.26 13.77
CA MET A 20 -5.08 3.12 12.90
C MET A 20 -4.82 3.57 11.45
N SER A 21 -3.57 3.90 11.05
CA SER A 21 -3.27 4.34 9.68
C SER A 21 -3.00 3.23 8.69
N SER A 22 -2.72 2.00 9.16
CA SER A 22 -2.67 0.85 8.27
C SER A 22 -4.00 0.65 7.56
N ARG A 23 -3.96 0.23 6.29
CA ARG A 23 -5.13 -0.05 5.47
C ARG A 23 -4.93 -1.36 4.73
N ARG A 24 -6.03 -2.05 4.47
CA ARG A 24 -6.05 -3.28 3.72
C ARG A 24 -6.21 -2.98 2.23
N PHE A 25 -5.49 -3.69 1.39
CA PHE A 25 -5.74 -3.74 -0.05
C PHE A 25 -6.86 -4.75 -0.37
N LEU A 26 -7.81 -4.33 -1.19
CA LEU A 26 -8.85 -5.17 -1.77
C LEU A 26 -8.63 -5.18 -3.28
N PHE A 27 -8.13 -6.29 -3.82
CA PHE A 27 -7.77 -6.36 -5.24
C PHE A 27 -8.98 -6.73 -6.08
N ASN A 28 -9.19 -5.99 -7.17
CA ASN A 28 -10.36 -6.13 -8.04
C ASN A 28 -9.99 -6.95 -9.28
N TYR A 29 -10.74 -8.03 -9.53
CA TYR A 29 -10.49 -8.92 -10.67
C TYR A 29 -11.71 -9.01 -11.59
N VAL A 30 -11.42 -9.19 -12.87
CA VAL A 30 -12.38 -9.47 -13.93
C VAL A 30 -12.01 -10.82 -14.56
N GLY A 31 -12.89 -11.80 -14.42
CA GLY A 31 -12.72 -13.16 -14.94
C GLY A 31 -12.87 -13.25 -16.46
N ASN A 32 -13.50 -12.27 -17.11
CA ASN A 32 -13.62 -12.21 -18.56
C ASN A 32 -13.13 -10.87 -19.13
N THR A 33 -11.96 -10.92 -19.77
CA THR A 33 -11.29 -9.77 -20.39
C THR A 33 -12.05 -9.13 -21.53
N ASN A 34 -13.17 -9.70 -21.99
CA ASN A 34 -14.01 -9.15 -23.07
C ASN A 34 -15.18 -8.27 -22.56
N ILE A 35 -15.36 -8.08 -21.25
CA ILE A 35 -16.51 -7.35 -20.64
C ILE A 35 -16.32 -5.81 -20.61
N TRP A 36 -15.42 -5.25 -21.42
CA TRP A 36 -15.22 -3.79 -21.52
C TRP A 36 -16.34 -3.02 -22.24
N ASN A 37 -17.54 -3.60 -22.37
CA ASN A 37 -18.63 -2.95 -23.09
C ASN A 37 -19.35 -1.89 -22.26
N ASP A 38 -19.31 -1.94 -20.92
CA ASP A 38 -20.18 -1.11 -20.07
C ASP A 38 -19.46 -0.27 -18.97
N GLY A 39 -18.12 -0.26 -18.92
CA GLY A 39 -17.35 0.58 -17.98
C GLY A 39 -16.60 -0.20 -16.88
N PHE A 40 -16.45 0.38 -15.68
CA PHE A 40 -15.83 -0.25 -14.51
C PHE A 40 -16.61 -1.51 -14.10
N HIS A 41 -15.94 -2.65 -14.03
CA HIS A 41 -16.55 -3.94 -13.66
C HIS A 41 -15.64 -4.77 -12.75
N VAL A 42 -16.23 -5.52 -11.83
CA VAL A 42 -15.53 -6.42 -10.91
C VAL A 42 -16.35 -7.69 -10.75
N ASP A 43 -15.77 -8.85 -11.08
CA ASP A 43 -16.42 -10.15 -10.89
C ASP A 43 -16.23 -10.65 -9.46
N TYR A 44 -15.02 -10.50 -8.93
CA TYR A 44 -14.70 -10.84 -7.55
C TYR A 44 -13.53 -10.01 -7.04
N MET A 45 -13.46 -9.86 -5.72
CA MET A 45 -12.30 -9.27 -5.04
C MET A 45 -11.50 -10.36 -4.36
N SER A 46 -10.19 -10.16 -4.28
CA SER A 46 -9.32 -11.10 -3.57
C SER A 46 -8.07 -10.43 -2.99
N GLY A 47 -7.16 -11.29 -2.53
CA GLY A 47 -5.83 -10.98 -2.05
C GLY A 47 -5.76 -10.30 -0.69
N GLY A 48 -4.57 -9.81 -0.38
CA GLY A 48 -4.28 -9.22 0.91
C GLY A 48 -2.92 -8.55 0.92
N GLY A 49 -2.71 -7.77 1.97
CA GLY A 49 -1.61 -6.83 2.04
C GLY A 49 -2.05 -5.59 2.80
N SER A 50 -1.07 -4.89 3.34
CA SER A 50 -1.28 -3.71 4.16
C SER A 50 -0.58 -2.50 3.54
N GLY A 51 -1.03 -1.30 3.87
CA GLY A 51 -0.38 -0.06 3.47
C GLY A 51 -0.58 1.01 4.53
N ILE A 52 0.30 2.00 4.62
CA ILE A 52 0.17 3.12 5.55
C ILE A 52 -0.49 4.28 4.83
N LEU A 53 -1.65 4.72 5.31
CA LEU A 53 -2.32 5.91 4.79
C LEU A 53 -1.60 7.17 5.28
N LEU A 54 -1.03 7.91 4.33
CA LEU A 54 -0.28 9.13 4.55
C LEU A 54 -0.99 10.32 3.88
N LYS A 55 -0.92 11.48 4.52
CA LYS A 55 -1.25 12.76 3.89
C LYS A 55 0.02 13.55 3.67
N TYR A 56 0.22 14.01 2.44
CA TYR A 56 1.33 14.89 2.09
C TYR A 56 0.83 16.04 1.22
N LYS A 57 1.01 17.27 1.72
CA LYS A 57 0.40 18.48 1.18
C LYS A 57 -1.13 18.33 1.25
N SER A 58 -1.80 18.38 0.11
CA SER A 58 -3.27 18.24 0.01
C SER A 58 -3.69 16.94 -0.68
N LYS A 59 -2.83 15.93 -0.70
CA LYS A 59 -3.08 14.64 -1.36
C LYS A 59 -2.93 13.49 -0.36
N TYR A 60 -3.70 12.42 -0.62
CA TYR A 60 -3.59 11.15 0.09
C TYR A 60 -2.77 10.15 -0.70
N PHE A 61 -2.01 9.37 0.05
CA PHE A 61 -1.17 8.33 -0.50
C PHE A 61 -1.17 7.11 0.40
N ILE A 62 -0.85 5.97 -0.21
CA ILE A 62 -0.57 4.74 0.52
C ILE A 62 0.88 4.36 0.31
N LEU A 63 1.63 4.28 1.40
CA LEU A 63 2.97 3.71 1.41
C LEU A 63 2.85 2.20 1.64
N THR A 64 3.42 1.39 0.75
CA THR A 64 3.35 -0.07 0.85
C THR A 64 4.61 -0.72 0.28
N ALA A 65 4.68 -2.04 0.42
CA ALA A 65 5.69 -2.84 -0.25
C ALA A 65 5.29 -3.11 -1.72
N TYR A 66 6.25 -3.13 -2.65
CA TYR A 66 5.99 -3.39 -4.07
C TYR A 66 5.38 -4.78 -4.27
N HIS A 67 5.91 -5.80 -3.60
CA HIS A 67 5.42 -7.17 -3.71
C HIS A 67 3.94 -7.34 -3.34
N VAL A 68 3.36 -6.41 -2.55
CA VAL A 68 1.92 -6.41 -2.23
C VAL A 68 1.08 -6.15 -3.47
N ILE A 69 1.54 -5.27 -4.36
CA ILE A 69 0.79 -4.86 -5.57
C ILE A 69 1.37 -5.43 -6.87
N LYS A 70 2.55 -6.08 -6.79
CA LYS A 70 3.35 -6.52 -7.93
C LYS A 70 2.54 -7.31 -8.96
N GLU A 71 1.83 -8.34 -8.52
CA GLU A 71 1.04 -9.19 -9.40
C GLU A 71 -0.03 -8.40 -10.16
N ILE A 72 -0.62 -7.39 -9.51
CA ILE A 72 -1.64 -6.57 -10.13
C ILE A 72 -1.04 -5.65 -11.18
N ILE A 73 0.11 -5.03 -10.92
CA ILE A 73 0.67 -4.00 -11.80
C ILE A 73 1.60 -4.54 -12.90
N GLU A 74 2.16 -5.73 -12.73
CA GLU A 74 2.97 -6.39 -13.76
C GLU A 74 2.11 -7.16 -14.77
N ASN A 75 0.88 -7.51 -14.40
CA ASN A 75 -0.10 -8.07 -15.32
C ASN A 75 -0.90 -6.96 -16.02
N PRO A 76 -1.53 -7.25 -17.18
CA PRO A 76 -2.56 -6.37 -17.75
C PRO A 76 -3.56 -5.92 -16.67
N LEU A 77 -3.64 -4.62 -16.34
CA LEU A 77 -4.68 -4.20 -15.40
C LEU A 77 -6.01 -4.42 -16.10
N GLN A 78 -6.85 -5.20 -15.46
CA GLN A 78 -8.16 -5.58 -15.93
C GLN A 78 -9.20 -4.45 -15.74
N ASN A 79 -8.81 -3.37 -15.06
CA ASN A 79 -9.70 -2.30 -14.63
C ASN A 79 -8.91 -0.98 -14.39
N THR A 80 -9.56 0.18 -14.56
CA THR A 80 -9.05 1.52 -14.24
C THR A 80 -8.84 1.80 -12.74
N SER A 81 -9.35 0.93 -11.87
CA SER A 81 -9.11 0.95 -10.42
C SER A 81 -8.83 -0.48 -9.92
N PRO A 82 -7.60 -0.97 -10.06
CA PRO A 82 -7.24 -2.38 -9.87
C PRO A 82 -7.25 -2.86 -8.41
N PHE A 83 -7.33 -1.93 -7.45
CA PHE A 83 -7.57 -2.24 -6.05
C PHE A 83 -8.24 -1.07 -5.36
N TRP A 84 -8.90 -1.37 -4.25
CA TRP A 84 -9.56 -0.40 -3.38
C TRP A 84 -9.02 -0.46 -1.97
N ILE A 85 -9.13 0.67 -1.28
CA ILE A 85 -8.67 0.85 0.08
C ILE A 85 -9.74 1.60 0.85
N ARG A 86 -10.13 1.16 2.04
CA ARG A 86 -11.14 1.91 2.82
C ARG A 86 -10.64 3.30 3.21
N SER A 87 -11.50 4.29 3.02
CA SER A 87 -11.28 5.66 3.48
C SER A 87 -11.35 5.74 5.02
N LYS A 88 -12.41 5.16 5.60
CA LYS A 88 -12.74 5.26 7.03
C LYS A 88 -12.88 3.90 7.69
N GLU A 89 -12.71 3.85 9.02
CA GLU A 89 -12.94 2.69 9.88
C GLU A 89 -14.41 2.59 10.29
N LYS A 90 -15.31 2.70 9.31
CA LYS A 90 -16.75 2.50 9.49
C LYS A 90 -17.25 1.35 8.62
N ILE A 91 -18.52 1.01 8.78
CA ILE A 91 -19.23 0.09 7.89
C ILE A 91 -19.19 0.70 6.48
N VAL A 92 -18.89 -0.14 5.49
CA VAL A 92 -18.92 0.24 4.08
C VAL A 92 -20.37 0.24 3.63
N GLU A 93 -20.84 1.39 3.14
CA GLU A 93 -22.22 1.60 2.71
C GLU A 93 -22.28 1.99 1.22
N SER A 94 -21.19 2.49 0.66
CA SER A 94 -21.11 2.97 -0.71
C SER A 94 -19.71 2.86 -1.32
N MET A 95 -19.60 3.03 -2.64
CA MET A 95 -18.30 3.10 -3.32
C MET A 95 -17.45 4.29 -2.86
N ASN A 96 -18.07 5.38 -2.40
CA ASN A 96 -17.35 6.55 -1.90
C ASN A 96 -16.60 6.27 -0.59
N ASP A 97 -16.91 5.16 0.10
CA ASP A 97 -16.16 4.72 1.28
C ASP A 97 -14.78 4.14 0.93
N PHE A 98 -14.44 4.06 -0.35
CA PHE A 98 -13.16 3.60 -0.85
C PHE A 98 -12.33 4.72 -1.47
N LEU A 99 -11.02 4.58 -1.31
CA LEU A 99 -9.98 5.33 -1.99
C LEU A 99 -9.48 4.48 -3.15
N MET A 100 -9.45 5.09 -4.32
CA MET A 100 -9.03 4.47 -5.57
C MET A 100 -7.62 4.95 -5.94
N PRO A 101 -6.76 4.07 -6.48
CA PRO A 101 -5.39 4.41 -6.82
C PRO A 101 -5.32 5.14 -8.15
N LYS A 102 -4.40 6.08 -8.24
CA LYS A 102 -4.17 6.92 -9.41
C LYS A 102 -2.83 6.62 -10.06
N LYS A 103 -1.76 6.62 -9.27
CA LYS A 103 -0.38 6.37 -9.74
C LYS A 103 0.41 5.59 -8.71
N VAL A 104 1.31 4.74 -9.18
CA VAL A 104 2.34 4.10 -8.35
C VAL A 104 3.65 4.83 -8.61
N TRP A 105 4.27 5.37 -7.56
CA TRP A 105 5.58 6.00 -7.61
C TRP A 105 6.62 5.06 -6.99
N PHE A 106 7.68 4.75 -7.72
CA PHE A 106 8.74 3.83 -7.31
C PHE A 106 9.79 4.53 -6.46
N ILE A 107 9.38 5.10 -5.32
CA ILE A 107 10.27 5.92 -4.49
C ILE A 107 11.49 5.16 -3.96
N GLY A 108 11.42 3.83 -3.91
CA GLY A 108 12.50 2.94 -3.57
C GLY A 108 13.76 3.13 -4.42
N GLU A 109 13.59 3.42 -5.72
CA GLU A 109 14.71 3.61 -6.66
C GLU A 109 15.55 4.86 -6.35
N LEU A 110 14.99 5.80 -5.59
CA LEU A 110 15.67 7.02 -5.15
C LEU A 110 16.60 6.78 -3.94
N ILE A 111 16.63 5.54 -3.43
CA ILE A 111 17.42 5.15 -2.28
C ILE A 111 18.59 4.31 -2.80
N PRO A 112 19.85 4.70 -2.51
CA PRO A 112 21.00 3.89 -2.88
C PRO A 112 20.91 2.48 -2.31
N GLU A 113 21.46 1.52 -3.05
CA GLU A 113 21.60 0.15 -2.55
C GLU A 113 22.36 0.13 -1.21
N ILE A 114 21.90 -0.72 -0.31
CA ILE A 114 22.52 -0.94 1.00
C ILE A 114 22.83 -2.41 1.20
N LYS A 115 23.82 -2.70 2.04
CA LYS A 115 24.19 -4.08 2.40
C LYS A 115 23.15 -4.66 3.37
N GLY A 116 22.82 -5.93 3.23
CA GLY A 116 21.90 -6.66 4.12
C GLY A 116 20.59 -7.01 3.44
N TRP A 117 19.54 -7.30 4.23
CA TRP A 117 18.23 -7.74 3.71
C TRP A 117 17.29 -6.61 3.27
N GLN A 118 17.64 -5.35 3.51
CA GLN A 118 16.78 -4.22 3.19
C GLN A 118 16.84 -3.92 1.68
N ASP A 119 15.84 -4.43 0.95
CA ASP A 119 15.59 -4.05 -0.43
C ASP A 119 14.65 -2.82 -0.46
N TYR A 120 15.20 -1.65 -0.79
CA TYR A 120 14.40 -0.45 -0.92
C TYR A 120 13.58 -0.40 -2.21
N THR A 121 13.94 -1.17 -3.25
CA THR A 121 13.16 -1.22 -4.50
C THR A 121 11.76 -1.79 -4.27
N ASP A 122 11.60 -2.55 -3.19
CA ASP A 122 10.32 -3.02 -2.69
C ASP A 122 9.50 -1.93 -1.95
N VAL A 123 9.86 -0.65 -2.03
CA VAL A 123 9.10 0.45 -1.41
C VAL A 123 8.44 1.31 -2.48
N VAL A 124 7.11 1.35 -2.45
CA VAL A 124 6.30 2.16 -3.39
C VAL A 124 5.36 3.10 -2.68
N PHE A 125 5.04 4.20 -3.35
CA PHE A 125 4.16 5.24 -2.86
C PHE A 125 3.02 5.45 -3.85
N ILE A 126 1.80 5.13 -3.44
CA ILE A 126 0.64 5.11 -4.32
C ILE A 126 -0.14 6.40 -4.11
N GLU A 127 -0.22 7.24 -5.14
CA GLU A 127 -1.11 8.41 -5.14
C GLU A 127 -2.55 7.95 -5.30
N LEU A 128 -3.43 8.45 -4.42
CA LEU A 128 -4.86 8.16 -4.45
C LEU A 128 -5.63 9.33 -5.07
N PHE A 129 -6.81 9.04 -5.62
CA PHE A 129 -7.77 10.09 -5.95
C PHE A 129 -8.20 10.85 -4.70
N ASN A 130 -8.51 12.14 -4.88
CA ASN A 130 -9.08 12.92 -3.79
C ASN A 130 -10.46 12.36 -3.45
N PRO A 131 -10.73 12.05 -2.17
CA PRO A 131 -12.06 11.64 -1.75
C PRO A 131 -13.03 12.81 -1.87
N GLN A 132 -14.32 12.49 -1.95
CA GLN A 132 -15.37 13.49 -1.76
C GLN A 132 -15.33 14.03 -0.32
N GLU A 133 -15.80 15.27 -0.12
CA GLU A 133 -15.67 16.00 1.15
C GLU A 133 -16.23 15.21 2.36
N ASP A 134 -17.40 14.58 2.21
CA ASP A 134 -18.02 13.75 3.26
C ASP A 134 -17.32 12.40 3.49
N PHE A 135 -16.38 12.04 2.61
CA PHE A 135 -15.66 10.77 2.58
C PHE A 135 -14.15 10.93 2.79
N GLU A 136 -13.74 12.09 3.31
CA GLU A 136 -12.36 12.34 3.72
C GLU A 136 -11.84 11.26 4.69
N PRO A 137 -10.61 10.75 4.51
CA PRO A 137 -10.14 9.59 5.25
C PRO A 137 -9.92 9.92 6.72
N ASP A 138 -10.22 8.96 7.58
CA ASP A 138 -9.83 9.05 8.99
C ASP A 138 -8.41 8.52 9.20
N ASN A 139 -7.85 8.72 10.41
CA ASN A 139 -6.66 8.02 10.89
C ASN A 139 -5.51 7.92 9.86
N TYR A 140 -5.05 9.02 9.30
CA TYR A 140 -3.86 9.08 8.47
C TYR A 140 -2.69 9.69 9.24
N VAL A 141 -1.47 9.48 8.74
CA VAL A 141 -0.27 10.17 9.24
C VAL A 141 0.02 11.37 8.34
N ASP A 142 0.05 12.57 8.92
CA ASP A 142 0.34 13.81 8.19
C ASP A 142 1.85 14.11 8.19
N ILE A 143 2.44 14.03 7.00
CA ILE A 143 3.88 14.23 6.78
C ILE A 143 4.19 15.58 6.09
N THR A 144 3.19 16.45 5.95
CA THR A 144 3.26 17.74 5.26
C THR A 144 4.20 18.73 5.92
N GLN A 145 4.27 18.73 7.25
CA GLN A 145 5.11 19.66 7.99
C GLN A 145 6.59 19.46 7.64
N LYS A 146 7.22 20.49 7.06
CA LYS A 146 8.65 20.44 6.66
C LYS A 146 9.61 20.27 7.84
N GLY A 147 9.21 20.67 9.06
CA GLY A 147 9.98 20.55 10.31
C GLY A 147 9.96 19.15 10.94
N GLU A 148 10.10 19.07 12.28
CA GLU A 148 9.99 17.79 13.01
C GLU A 148 8.53 17.29 12.93
N CYS A 149 8.28 16.33 12.04
CA CYS A 149 6.98 15.66 11.94
C CYS A 149 6.72 14.95 13.28
N THR A 150 5.85 15.52 14.11
CA THR A 150 5.57 15.01 15.46
C THR A 150 4.95 13.61 15.47
N GLU A 151 4.44 13.18 14.32
CA GLU A 151 3.84 11.86 14.11
C GLU A 151 4.87 10.81 13.69
N ILE A 152 6.12 11.18 13.37
CA ILE A 152 7.19 10.25 13.03
C ILE A 152 8.22 10.21 14.16
N LEU A 153 8.67 9.00 14.53
CA LEU A 153 9.80 8.83 15.43
C LEU A 153 11.10 8.96 14.65
N SER A 154 12.02 9.81 15.14
CA SER A 154 13.37 9.90 14.59
C SER A 154 14.11 8.56 14.72
N SER A 155 14.85 8.15 13.69
CA SER A 155 15.73 6.97 13.74
C SER A 155 16.72 6.99 14.90
N LYS A 156 17.17 8.17 15.33
CA LYS A 156 18.07 8.33 16.50
C LYS A 156 17.42 7.93 17.83
N LYS A 157 16.09 7.81 17.86
CA LYS A 157 15.29 7.40 19.03
C LYS A 157 14.84 5.95 18.95
N ILE A 158 15.28 5.19 17.95
CA ILE A 158 15.08 3.73 17.86
C ILE A 158 16.27 3.08 18.55
N PHE A 159 16.02 2.16 19.48
CA PHE A 159 17.05 1.50 20.27
C PHE A 159 16.67 0.06 20.62
N GLU A 160 17.67 -0.76 20.95
CA GLU A 160 17.46 -2.16 21.34
C GLU A 160 16.64 -2.28 22.63
N GLY A 161 15.71 -3.23 22.66
CA GLY A 161 14.83 -3.42 23.80
C GLY A 161 13.58 -2.53 23.80
N GLN A 162 13.45 -1.61 22.83
CA GLN A 162 12.26 -0.78 22.70
C GLN A 162 11.03 -1.62 22.33
N PHE A 163 9.90 -1.41 23.01
CA PHE A 163 8.64 -2.02 22.60
C PHE A 163 8.07 -1.29 21.37
N LEU A 164 7.86 -2.06 20.30
CA LEU A 164 7.26 -1.61 19.06
C LEU A 164 6.02 -2.46 18.76
N ALA A 165 5.08 -1.88 18.03
CA ALA A 165 3.91 -2.59 17.54
C ALA A 165 3.83 -2.50 16.01
N ALA A 166 3.61 -3.64 15.37
CA ALA A 166 3.31 -3.74 13.96
C ALA A 166 1.80 -3.79 13.76
N SER A 167 1.26 -2.89 12.94
CA SER A 167 -0.14 -2.86 12.54
C SER A 167 -0.29 -3.27 11.09
N GLY A 168 -1.27 -4.13 10.81
CA GLY A 168 -1.56 -4.63 9.47
C GLY A 168 -2.76 -5.57 9.46
N TYR A 169 -3.00 -6.19 8.31
CA TYR A 169 -4.13 -7.10 8.07
C TYR A 169 -3.60 -8.49 7.74
N PRO A 170 -3.34 -9.34 8.76
CA PRO A 170 -2.82 -10.68 8.53
C PRO A 170 -3.84 -11.51 7.75
N LEU A 171 -3.37 -12.29 6.78
CA LEU A 171 -4.20 -13.05 5.85
C LEU A 171 -5.16 -13.99 6.59
N GLU A 172 -4.67 -14.72 7.60
CA GLU A 172 -5.49 -15.68 8.38
C GLU A 172 -6.73 -15.03 9.01
N ALA A 173 -6.66 -13.75 9.41
CA ALA A 173 -7.80 -13.03 10.00
C ALA A 173 -8.70 -12.36 8.96
N ASN A 174 -8.28 -12.35 7.69
CA ASN A 174 -8.81 -11.50 6.63
C ASN A 174 -9.04 -12.29 5.33
N LEU A 175 -9.22 -13.61 5.39
CA LEU A 175 -9.47 -14.42 4.20
C LEU A 175 -10.77 -13.99 3.50
N PHE A 176 -10.81 -14.17 2.19
CA PHE A 176 -12.04 -14.07 1.42
C PHE A 176 -12.76 -15.42 1.45
N GLU A 177 -14.07 -15.37 1.69
CA GLU A 177 -14.98 -16.50 1.64
C GLU A 177 -15.81 -16.39 0.35
N PHE A 178 -15.74 -17.41 -0.49
CA PHE A 178 -16.45 -17.46 -1.78
C PHE A 178 -17.60 -18.47 -1.77
N ASP A 179 -17.49 -19.54 -0.96
CA ASP A 179 -18.43 -20.67 -1.01
C ASP A 179 -19.66 -20.51 -0.11
N VAL A 180 -19.56 -19.70 0.94
CA VAL A 180 -20.60 -19.58 2.00
C VAL A 180 -20.97 -18.12 2.20
N VAL A 181 -21.64 -17.54 1.20
CA VAL A 181 -22.09 -16.14 1.24
C VAL A 181 -23.62 -16.03 1.13
N PRO A 182 -24.24 -15.03 1.77
CA PRO A 182 -25.68 -14.79 1.64
C PRO A 182 -26.09 -14.57 0.18
N GLU A 183 -27.34 -14.91 -0.14
CA GLU A 183 -27.91 -14.67 -1.47
C GLU A 183 -27.75 -13.20 -1.90
N GLY A 184 -27.29 -12.97 -3.13
CA GLY A 184 -27.02 -11.64 -3.68
C GLY A 184 -25.58 -11.14 -3.49
N PHE A 185 -24.70 -11.90 -2.82
CA PHE A 185 -23.28 -11.57 -2.68
C PHE A 185 -22.40 -12.62 -3.39
N SER A 186 -21.27 -12.19 -3.97
CA SER A 186 -20.32 -13.11 -4.63
C SER A 186 -19.17 -13.57 -3.73
N HIS A 187 -18.86 -12.81 -2.69
CA HIS A 187 -17.81 -13.12 -1.70
C HIS A 187 -17.97 -12.24 -0.46
N ALA A 188 -17.35 -12.65 0.64
CA ALA A 188 -17.28 -11.88 1.88
C ALA A 188 -15.85 -11.91 2.45
N THR A 189 -15.50 -10.91 3.25
CA THR A 189 -14.23 -10.92 3.98
C THR A 189 -14.30 -10.10 5.26
N ASN A 190 -13.44 -10.44 6.22
CA ASN A 190 -13.25 -9.66 7.43
C ASN A 190 -12.34 -8.47 7.18
N LEU A 191 -12.54 -7.36 7.90
CA LEU A 191 -11.64 -6.21 7.88
C LEU A 191 -11.03 -6.03 9.27
N GLN A 192 -10.26 -7.03 9.67
CA GLN A 192 -9.69 -7.13 11.02
C GLN A 192 -8.21 -6.75 11.01
N ARG A 193 -7.96 -5.51 11.43
CA ARG A 193 -6.61 -5.04 11.72
C ARG A 193 -6.05 -5.73 12.96
N HIS A 194 -4.80 -6.16 12.88
CA HIS A 194 -4.06 -6.73 14.00
C HIS A 194 -2.93 -5.78 14.44
N HIS A 195 -2.57 -5.85 15.72
CA HIS A 195 -1.45 -5.13 16.32
C HIS A 195 -0.55 -6.12 17.05
N ALA A 196 0.56 -6.51 16.44
CA ALA A 196 1.53 -7.43 17.02
C ALA A 196 2.61 -6.61 17.76
N ILE A 197 2.70 -6.79 19.09
CA ILE A 197 3.65 -6.06 19.95
C ILE A 197 4.87 -6.93 20.19
N GLY A 198 6.06 -6.38 19.92
CA GLY A 198 7.33 -7.06 20.11
C GLY A 198 8.45 -6.14 20.58
N VAL A 199 9.67 -6.67 20.62
CA VAL A 199 10.86 -5.97 21.08
C VAL A 199 11.78 -5.66 19.90
N CYS A 200 12.24 -4.41 19.79
CA CYS A 200 13.16 -3.99 18.74
C CYS A 200 14.58 -4.52 19.00
N PHE A 201 15.19 -5.07 17.96
CA PHE A 201 16.61 -5.44 17.89
C PHE A 201 17.20 -4.96 16.56
N PHE A 202 18.53 -5.00 16.44
CA PHE A 202 19.23 -4.74 15.19
C PHE A 202 20.00 -5.97 14.76
N ASP A 203 20.13 -6.14 13.44
CA ASP A 203 21.05 -7.14 12.88
C ASP A 203 22.50 -6.61 12.83
N GLU A 204 23.40 -7.44 12.32
CA GLU A 204 24.82 -7.11 12.11
C GLU A 204 25.07 -5.91 11.19
N TYR A 205 24.09 -5.52 10.36
CA TYR A 205 24.15 -4.37 9.46
C TYR A 205 23.47 -3.12 10.07
N GLY A 206 22.97 -3.20 11.31
CA GLY A 206 22.26 -2.11 11.96
C GLY A 206 20.84 -1.88 11.43
N HIS A 207 20.22 -2.91 10.86
CA HIS A 207 18.83 -2.88 10.40
C HIS A 207 17.89 -3.36 11.49
N PRO A 208 16.83 -2.60 11.79
CA PRO A 208 15.96 -2.97 12.88
C PRO A 208 14.94 -4.04 12.47
N TYR A 209 14.63 -4.89 13.43
CA TYR A 209 13.55 -5.86 13.37
C TYR A 209 12.86 -5.96 14.73
N ILE A 210 11.64 -6.47 14.73
CA ILE A 210 10.85 -6.77 15.92
C ILE A 210 10.94 -8.27 16.17
N ASP A 211 11.30 -8.66 17.39
CA ASP A 211 11.28 -10.03 17.89
C ASP A 211 10.10 -10.21 18.86
N TYR A 212 9.24 -11.18 18.58
CA TYR A 212 8.05 -11.48 19.38
C TYR A 212 8.30 -12.54 20.47
N GLU A 213 9.29 -13.42 20.28
CA GLU A 213 9.59 -14.48 21.25
C GLU A 213 10.10 -13.88 22.57
N LYS A 214 10.82 -12.74 22.50
CA LYS A 214 11.37 -12.05 23.68
C LYS A 214 10.33 -11.44 24.62
N CYS A 215 9.08 -11.30 24.20
CA CYS A 215 8.02 -10.74 25.03
C CYS A 215 6.75 -11.60 25.07
N ALA A 216 6.81 -12.86 24.63
CA ALA A 216 5.67 -13.78 24.60
C ALA A 216 5.01 -13.97 25.98
N ASP A 217 5.81 -13.94 27.05
CA ASP A 217 5.30 -14.06 28.43
C ASP A 217 4.57 -12.80 28.92
N ILE A 218 4.85 -11.65 28.31
CA ILE A 218 4.30 -10.34 28.68
C ILE A 218 2.99 -10.08 27.95
N PHE A 219 2.97 -10.34 26.64
CA PHE A 219 1.82 -10.13 25.78
C PHE A 219 1.17 -11.46 25.43
N LYS A 220 0.08 -11.77 26.13
CA LYS A 220 -0.75 -12.95 25.84
C LYS A 220 -1.83 -12.58 24.84
N GLY A 221 -1.91 -13.29 23.72
CA GLY A 221 -2.90 -13.05 22.68
C GLY A 221 -2.87 -14.11 21.58
N LYS A 222 -3.79 -14.01 20.62
CA LYS A 222 -3.75 -14.82 19.41
C LYS A 222 -2.57 -14.35 18.55
N ASN A 223 -1.58 -15.24 18.36
CA ASN A 223 -0.47 -15.00 17.44
C ASN A 223 -0.93 -15.41 16.04
N TYR A 224 -1.08 -14.43 15.16
CA TYR A 224 -1.29 -14.67 13.75
C TYR A 224 0.05 -14.88 13.05
N ASP A 225 0.02 -15.61 11.94
CA ASP A 225 1.06 -15.44 10.92
C ASP A 225 1.05 -13.98 10.43
N HIS A 226 2.23 -13.36 10.35
CA HIS A 226 2.39 -11.98 9.92
C HIS A 226 2.28 -11.81 8.39
N ASN A 227 2.08 -12.90 7.64
CA ASN A 227 1.71 -12.86 6.23
C ASN A 227 0.48 -11.96 5.99
N GLY A 228 0.59 -11.02 5.04
CA GLY A 228 -0.41 -9.97 4.77
C GLY A 228 -0.20 -8.65 5.51
N MET A 229 0.70 -8.61 6.51
CA MET A 229 1.03 -7.36 7.22
C MET A 229 2.07 -6.50 6.50
N SER A 230 2.72 -7.00 5.44
CA SER A 230 3.66 -6.23 4.59
C SER A 230 3.04 -4.91 4.13
N GLY A 231 3.82 -3.83 4.20
CA GLY A 231 3.38 -2.44 3.98
C GLY A 231 2.64 -1.81 5.18
N GLY A 232 2.40 -2.57 6.24
CA GLY A 232 1.79 -2.09 7.48
C GLY A 232 2.65 -1.12 8.29
N ALA A 233 2.05 -0.47 9.30
CA ALA A 233 2.72 0.55 10.10
C ALA A 233 3.44 -0.05 11.31
N ILE A 234 4.69 0.34 11.54
CA ILE A 234 5.37 0.13 12.83
C ILE A 234 5.26 1.41 13.65
N TYR A 235 4.87 1.32 14.91
CA TYR A 235 4.80 2.46 15.83
C TYR A 235 5.35 2.13 17.20
N ASN A 236 5.78 3.16 17.94
CA ASN A 236 6.29 2.97 19.30
C ASN A 236 5.16 2.59 20.27
N PHE A 237 5.40 1.57 21.09
CA PHE A 237 4.45 1.04 22.05
C PHE A 237 4.98 1.23 23.48
N GLU A 238 5.10 2.48 23.90
CA GLU A 238 5.62 2.81 25.24
C GLU A 238 4.50 3.29 26.17
N ALA A 239 4.69 3.08 27.47
CA ALA A 239 3.80 3.64 28.48
C ALA A 239 3.92 5.17 28.49
N ASN A 240 2.78 5.86 28.49
CA ASN A 240 2.70 7.33 28.62
C ASN A 240 3.28 8.15 27.46
N SER A 241 3.53 7.57 26.28
CA SER A 241 3.93 8.32 25.09
C SER A 241 2.88 8.26 23.98
N LYS A 242 2.73 9.38 23.25
CA LYS A 242 1.90 9.44 22.03
C LYS A 242 2.52 8.50 21.00
N ALA A 243 1.69 7.67 20.38
CA ALA A 243 2.11 6.83 19.27
C ALA A 243 2.65 7.69 18.11
N ARG A 244 3.81 7.27 17.60
CA ARG A 244 4.53 7.84 16.47
C ARG A 244 4.92 6.72 15.52
N LEU A 245 4.83 7.01 14.24
CA LEU A 245 5.21 6.13 13.16
C LEU A 245 6.73 5.96 13.16
N VAL A 246 7.17 4.72 13.35
CA VAL A 246 8.57 4.33 13.40
C VAL A 246 9.02 3.79 12.04
N GLY A 247 8.18 2.96 11.41
CA GLY A 247 8.59 2.15 10.27
C GLY A 247 7.44 1.65 9.40
N MET A 248 7.80 1.03 8.29
CA MET A 248 6.91 0.23 7.44
C MET A 248 7.35 -1.23 7.48
N VAL A 249 6.40 -2.15 7.69
CA VAL A 249 6.65 -3.61 7.61
C VAL A 249 7.13 -3.94 6.20
N LEU A 250 8.27 -4.62 6.09
CA LEU A 250 8.80 -5.10 4.81
C LEU A 250 8.53 -6.58 4.62
N SER A 251 8.93 -7.39 5.59
CA SER A 251 8.76 -8.84 5.58
C SER A 251 8.70 -9.38 7.00
N GLY A 252 8.25 -10.61 7.17
CA GLY A 252 8.21 -11.24 8.47
C GLY A 252 7.83 -12.69 8.42
N ASN A 253 7.87 -13.31 9.59
CA ASN A 253 7.29 -14.61 9.90
C ASN A 253 6.73 -14.54 11.32
N ASN A 254 6.24 -15.64 11.87
CA ASN A 254 5.59 -15.67 13.19
C ASN A 254 6.50 -15.23 14.36
N LYS A 255 7.82 -15.18 14.17
CA LYS A 255 8.81 -14.85 15.20
C LYS A 255 9.36 -13.44 15.09
N ILE A 256 9.55 -12.97 13.86
CA ILE A 256 10.16 -11.68 13.58
C ILE A 256 9.42 -10.88 12.52
N ILE A 257 9.41 -9.56 12.66
CA ILE A 257 9.07 -8.62 11.59
C ILE A 257 10.27 -7.73 11.29
N ARG A 258 10.66 -7.68 10.03
CA ARG A 258 11.64 -6.75 9.48
C ARG A 258 10.93 -5.52 8.96
N PHE A 259 11.49 -4.34 9.24
CA PHE A 259 10.86 -3.08 8.85
C PHE A 259 11.87 -2.02 8.38
N ILE A 260 11.38 -1.11 7.56
CA ILE A 260 12.13 0.06 7.10
C ILE A 260 11.76 1.25 7.97
N PRO A 261 12.71 1.88 8.69
CA PRO A 261 12.43 3.10 9.43
C PRO A 261 11.94 4.23 8.51
N ILE A 262 10.79 4.82 8.82
CA ILE A 262 10.18 5.86 7.97
C ILE A 262 11.09 7.07 7.87
N SER A 263 11.79 7.43 8.94
CA SER A 263 12.73 8.55 8.92
C SER A 263 13.91 8.36 7.95
N LYS A 264 14.23 7.11 7.55
CA LYS A 264 15.27 6.83 6.53
C LYS A 264 14.77 7.05 5.09
N ILE A 265 13.46 6.99 4.86
CA ILE A 265 12.85 7.13 3.52
C ILE A 265 11.97 8.38 3.37
N LEU A 266 11.84 9.19 4.42
CA LEU A 266 10.98 10.39 4.44
C LEU A 266 11.39 11.41 3.39
N SER A 267 12.69 11.57 3.11
CA SER A 267 13.18 12.44 2.04
C SER A 267 12.70 12.01 0.66
N GLN A 268 12.67 10.70 0.40
CA GLN A 268 12.24 10.12 -0.87
C GLN A 268 10.73 10.22 -1.01
N ILE A 269 9.97 9.94 0.06
CA ILE A 269 8.52 10.19 0.09
C ILE A 269 8.21 11.66 -0.25
N ARG A 270 9.00 12.62 0.27
CA ARG A 270 8.78 14.05 0.02
C ARG A 270 9.18 14.51 -1.38
N ASN A 271 10.05 13.77 -2.05
CA ASN A 271 10.53 13.98 -3.42
C ASN A 271 10.02 12.89 -4.38
N TYR A 272 8.84 12.31 -4.10
CA TYR A 272 8.28 11.21 -4.87
C TYR A 272 8.12 11.54 -6.36
N ASP A 273 7.94 12.82 -6.69
CA ASP A 273 7.80 13.35 -8.04
C ASP A 273 9.07 13.23 -8.89
N LYS A 274 10.20 12.87 -8.27
CA LYS A 274 11.45 12.53 -8.98
C LYS A 274 11.57 11.05 -9.34
N ALA A 275 10.75 10.19 -8.77
CA ALA A 275 10.75 8.76 -9.07
C ALA A 275 10.04 8.47 -10.39
N SER A 276 10.37 7.33 -10.98
CA SER A 276 9.58 6.69 -12.02
C SER A 276 8.19 6.36 -11.47
N PHE A 277 7.22 6.29 -12.38
CA PHE A 277 5.84 6.01 -12.02
C PHE A 277 5.09 5.24 -13.09
N ILE A 278 4.08 4.51 -12.64
CA ILE A 278 3.04 3.93 -13.49
C ILE A 278 1.72 4.66 -13.23
N VAL A 279 0.97 4.95 -14.28
CA VAL A 279 -0.40 5.44 -14.18
C VAL A 279 -1.36 4.25 -14.13
N LEU A 280 -2.20 4.20 -13.09
CA LEU A 280 -3.22 3.15 -12.91
C LEU A 280 -4.58 3.58 -13.48
N ASP A 281 -4.85 4.88 -13.51
CA ASP A 281 -5.99 5.45 -14.22
C ASP A 281 -5.70 5.58 -15.72
N TYR A 282 -6.24 4.65 -16.50
CA TYR A 282 -6.03 4.62 -17.94
C TYR A 282 -6.66 5.79 -18.69
N GLU A 283 -7.77 6.34 -18.21
CA GLU A 283 -8.39 7.50 -18.83
C GLU A 283 -7.46 8.71 -18.72
N GLU A 284 -6.90 8.95 -17.52
CA GLU A 284 -5.87 9.99 -17.33
C GLU A 284 -4.61 9.69 -18.15
N ALA A 285 -4.17 8.43 -18.24
CA ALA A 285 -2.99 8.04 -19.00
C ALA A 285 -3.15 8.39 -20.49
N VAL A 286 -4.31 8.08 -21.05
CA VAL A 286 -4.69 8.39 -22.44
C VAL A 286 -4.77 9.90 -22.66
N LEU A 287 -5.56 10.61 -21.85
CA LEU A 287 -5.79 12.05 -22.00
C LEU A 287 -4.50 12.88 -21.88
N LYS A 288 -3.55 12.43 -21.06
CA LYS A 288 -2.27 13.15 -20.84
C LYS A 288 -1.12 12.63 -21.71
N GLY A 289 -1.36 11.66 -22.58
CA GLY A 289 -0.34 11.10 -23.45
C GLY A 289 0.77 10.35 -22.71
N TYR A 290 0.46 9.74 -21.56
CA TYR A 290 1.38 8.94 -20.75
C TYR A 290 1.34 7.44 -21.09
N LEU A 291 1.00 7.09 -22.33
CA LEU A 291 0.83 5.70 -22.78
C LEU A 291 2.10 4.83 -22.57
N GLU A 292 3.29 5.42 -22.66
CA GLU A 292 4.57 4.73 -22.39
C GLU A 292 4.82 4.49 -20.89
N ARG A 293 3.97 5.04 -20.02
CA ARG A 293 4.06 4.97 -18.55
C ARG A 293 2.84 4.32 -17.90
N SER A 294 1.94 3.73 -18.69
CA SER A 294 0.95 2.76 -18.19
C SER A 294 1.57 1.36 -18.19
N GLY A 295 1.12 0.46 -17.31
CA GLY A 295 1.66 -0.91 -17.21
C GLY A 295 1.73 -1.68 -18.54
N VAL A 296 2.52 -2.76 -18.57
CA VAL A 296 3.08 -3.48 -19.73
C VAL A 296 2.06 -3.90 -20.80
N TYR A 297 0.75 -3.92 -20.50
CA TYR A 297 -0.27 -4.43 -21.40
C TYR A 297 -1.29 -3.41 -21.91
N CYS A 298 -1.18 -2.13 -21.52
CA CYS A 298 -2.31 -1.25 -21.75
C CYS A 298 -2.39 -0.64 -23.16
N VAL A 299 -1.46 -0.90 -24.09
CA VAL A 299 -1.50 -0.21 -25.40
C VAL A 299 -2.73 -0.60 -26.24
N GLU A 300 -3.08 -1.88 -26.33
CA GLU A 300 -4.26 -2.34 -27.11
C GLU A 300 -5.59 -2.02 -26.42
N THR A 301 -5.65 -2.17 -25.08
CA THR A 301 -6.83 -1.82 -24.29
C THR A 301 -7.05 -0.30 -24.25
N MET A 302 -6.00 0.50 -24.09
CA MET A 302 -6.08 1.98 -24.17
C MET A 302 -6.49 2.44 -25.56
N GLN A 303 -5.99 1.80 -26.63
CA GLN A 303 -6.42 2.13 -27.99
C GLN A 303 -7.91 1.88 -28.17
N THR A 304 -8.43 0.76 -27.63
CA THR A 304 -9.86 0.43 -27.66
C THR A 304 -10.71 1.41 -26.82
N CYS A 305 -10.26 1.76 -25.61
CA CYS A 305 -10.91 2.78 -24.78
C CYS A 305 -10.93 4.14 -25.47
N LEU A 306 -9.81 4.53 -26.08
CA LEU A 306 -9.67 5.78 -26.81
C LEU A 306 -10.55 5.82 -28.06
N ASP A 307 -10.59 4.75 -28.84
CA ASP A 307 -11.46 4.64 -30.02
C ASP A 307 -12.96 4.76 -29.64
N LYS A 308 -13.36 4.26 -28.46
CA LYS A 308 -14.72 4.41 -27.91
C LYS A 308 -15.01 5.81 -27.36
N MET A 309 -14.10 6.41 -26.60
CA MET A 309 -14.29 7.79 -26.10
C MET A 309 -14.39 8.81 -27.24
N LEU A 310 -13.65 8.57 -28.32
CA LEU A 310 -13.64 9.44 -29.50
C LEU A 310 -14.84 9.21 -30.43
N SER A 311 -15.37 7.98 -30.52
CA SER A 311 -16.60 7.71 -31.29
C SER A 311 -17.85 8.35 -30.66
N LEU A 312 -17.82 8.61 -29.35
CA LEU A 312 -18.87 9.34 -28.63
C LEU A 312 -18.73 10.88 -28.73
N ASN A 313 -17.52 11.41 -28.92
CA ASN A 313 -17.23 12.86 -28.90
C ASN A 313 -16.95 13.49 -30.29
N GLY A 314 -16.92 12.72 -31.37
CA GLY A 314 -16.98 13.22 -32.75
C GLY A 314 -15.69 13.78 -33.38
N ASP A 315 -14.56 13.85 -32.66
CA ASP A 315 -13.29 14.44 -33.16
C ASP A 315 -12.17 13.39 -33.35
N TYR A 316 -12.51 12.30 -34.03
CA TYR A 316 -11.62 11.15 -34.26
C TYR A 316 -10.51 11.44 -35.30
N ASP A 317 -10.79 12.23 -36.34
CA ASP A 317 -9.89 12.42 -37.47
C ASP A 317 -8.73 13.39 -37.18
N SER A 318 -8.97 14.48 -36.43
CA SER A 318 -7.92 15.44 -36.01
C SER A 318 -6.84 14.77 -35.16
N TYR A 319 -7.21 13.77 -34.37
CA TYR A 319 -6.29 13.03 -33.50
C TYR A 319 -5.58 11.87 -34.21
N LYS A 320 -6.21 11.24 -35.21
CA LYS A 320 -5.56 10.23 -36.06
C LYS A 320 -4.33 10.81 -36.77
N ASP A 321 -4.42 12.07 -37.18
CA ASP A 321 -3.29 12.82 -37.73
C ASP A 321 -2.26 13.22 -36.65
N TRP A 322 -2.68 13.49 -35.42
CA TRP A 322 -1.77 13.69 -34.28
C TRP A 322 -0.95 12.43 -33.95
N LEU A 323 -1.58 11.25 -33.93
CA LEU A 323 -0.92 9.95 -33.67
C LEU A 323 0.04 9.55 -34.78
N LYS A 324 -0.34 9.72 -36.06
CA LYS A 324 0.56 9.43 -37.21
C LYS A 324 1.88 10.20 -37.13
N ASN A 325 1.86 11.39 -36.54
CA ASN A 325 3.02 12.27 -36.43
C ASN A 325 3.93 11.95 -35.22
N ARG A 326 3.47 11.14 -34.27
CA ARG A 326 4.29 10.59 -33.18
C ARG A 326 4.49 9.10 -33.40
N LYS A 327 5.54 8.73 -34.14
CA LYS A 327 6.06 7.36 -34.12
C LYS A 327 6.40 7.00 -32.67
N LEU A 328 5.53 6.20 -32.02
CA LEU A 328 5.82 5.52 -30.77
C LEU A 328 7.12 4.74 -30.99
N LYS A 329 8.17 5.10 -30.24
CA LYS A 329 9.40 4.31 -30.24
C LYS A 329 9.03 2.98 -29.61
N LYS A 330 8.94 1.93 -30.43
CA LYS A 330 8.92 0.55 -29.94
C LYS A 330 10.10 0.39 -28.98
N SER A 331 9.83 0.22 -27.69
CA SER A 331 10.85 -0.23 -26.75
C SER A 331 11.26 -1.64 -27.16
N THR A 332 12.42 -1.75 -27.79
CA THR A 332 13.09 -3.04 -28.01
C THR A 332 13.53 -3.59 -26.66
N PHE A 333 12.65 -4.31 -25.98
CA PHE A 333 13.07 -5.34 -25.04
C PHE A 333 13.29 -6.62 -25.84
N SER A 334 14.54 -6.85 -26.26
CA SER A 334 14.98 -8.13 -26.76
C SER A 334 15.01 -9.12 -25.59
N VAL A 335 14.06 -10.04 -25.58
CA VAL A 335 14.16 -11.26 -24.77
C VAL A 335 15.23 -12.13 -25.46
N GLU A 336 16.45 -12.12 -24.95
CA GLU A 336 17.41 -13.18 -25.26
C GLU A 336 16.85 -14.49 -24.69
N LYS A 337 16.26 -15.31 -25.57
CA LYS A 337 16.01 -16.71 -25.29
C LYS A 337 17.36 -17.42 -25.24
N GLY A 338 17.89 -17.61 -24.05
CA GLY A 338 18.94 -18.58 -23.80
C GLY A 338 18.39 -19.98 -24.05
N VAL A 339 18.76 -20.57 -25.18
CA VAL A 339 18.68 -22.01 -25.46
C VAL A 339 20.12 -22.50 -25.59
N ALA A 340 20.52 -23.32 -24.62
CA ALA A 340 21.63 -24.29 -24.55
C ALA A 340 22.35 -24.19 -23.20
#